data_AF-A0A0J0UJS3-F1
#
_entry.id   AF-A0A0J0UJS3-F1
#
_cell.length_a   1.000
_cell.length_b   1.000
_cell.length_c   1.000
_cell.angle_alpha   90.00
_cell.angle_beta   90.00
_cell.angle_gamma   90.00
#
_symmetry.space_group_name_H-M   'P 1'
#
loop_
_entity.id
_entity.type
_entity.pdbx_description
1 polymer ?
#
loop_
_entity_poly.entity_id
_entity_poly.type
_entity_poly.pdbx_seq_one_letter_code
_entity_poly.pdbx_strand_id
1 'polypeptide(L)'
;MYLSLPPFWSSWLACPKPPPAPDASGVFSSFLDVSRRQARRLAQPAELRIDVDPPDATIEQELSALHQRLHSPGDALHGLPSTPLPGHPGLFVRSRVADGELYVYIEDPLRQCLAGTTVFNRLVELNRRADRHLRAPHSRYAPAYQRRGLATAVYRWALDGGQCLVSGARQSAGAHALWQRLGRDYPQGYVCLQHKTPRYLGRQVDARVQEALATRRLLLGRGWTLARLAAATGMLSA
;
A
#
# COMPACT_ATOMS: atom_id res chain seq x y z
N MET A 1 26.46 9.87 -37.52
CA MET A 1 25.01 9.90 -37.19
C MET A 1 24.73 8.80 -36.18
N TYR A 2 24.69 9.13 -34.88
CA TYR A 2 24.34 8.18 -33.83
C TYR A 2 22.83 8.23 -33.59
N LEU A 3 22.15 7.12 -33.86
CA LEU A 3 20.76 6.89 -33.52
C LEU A 3 20.63 6.80 -31.99
N SER A 4 19.99 7.80 -31.37
CA SER A 4 19.49 7.66 -29.99
C SER A 4 18.22 6.82 -30.02
N LEU A 5 18.31 5.59 -29.49
CA LEU A 5 17.15 4.80 -29.12
C LEU A 5 16.54 5.39 -27.83
N PRO A 6 15.20 5.56 -27.74
CA PRO A 6 14.55 5.97 -26.50
C PRO A 6 14.63 4.86 -25.43
N PRO A 7 14.67 5.21 -24.13
CA PRO A 7 14.69 4.23 -23.06
C PRO A 7 13.36 3.46 -23.03
N PHE A 8 13.45 2.13 -23.01
CA PHE A 8 12.33 1.20 -22.86
C PHE A 8 11.53 1.48 -21.58
N TRP A 9 10.49 2.31 -21.68
CA TRP A 9 9.47 2.54 -20.66
C TRP A 9 8.11 2.25 -21.31
N SER A 10 7.75 0.99 -21.52
CA SER A 10 6.38 0.57 -21.84
C SER A 10 6.26 -0.95 -21.83
N SER A 11 5.88 -1.52 -20.70
CA SER A 11 4.97 -2.67 -20.67
C SER A 11 4.41 -2.86 -19.25
N TRP A 12 3.66 -1.87 -18.78
CA TRP A 12 2.75 -2.03 -17.64
C TRP A 12 1.42 -2.69 -18.06
N LEU A 13 1.25 -3.00 -19.35
CA LEU A 13 0.01 -3.53 -19.92
C LEU A 13 -0.28 -4.99 -19.51
N ALA A 14 0.74 -5.74 -19.06
CA ALA A 14 0.59 -7.15 -18.71
C ALA A 14 0.14 -7.40 -17.25
N CYS A 15 0.24 -6.41 -16.36
CA CYS A 15 -0.32 -6.52 -15.00
C CYS A 15 -1.73 -5.92 -14.98
N PRO A 16 -2.73 -6.60 -14.41
CA PRO A 16 -4.01 -5.98 -14.13
C PRO A 16 -3.75 -4.76 -13.24
N LYS A 17 -4.30 -3.62 -13.65
CA LYS A 17 -4.32 -2.41 -12.82
C LYS A 17 -5.01 -2.78 -11.50
N PRO A 18 -4.60 -2.19 -10.36
CA PRO A 18 -5.42 -2.30 -9.16
C PRO A 18 -6.85 -1.88 -9.52
N PRO A 19 -7.88 -2.55 -8.96
CA PRO A 19 -9.26 -2.20 -9.25
C PRO A 19 -9.44 -0.69 -9.01
N PRO A 20 -10.17 0.01 -9.90
CA PRO A 20 -10.44 1.43 -9.69
C PRO A 20 -11.08 1.63 -8.30
N ALA A 21 -10.80 2.76 -7.67
CA ALA A 21 -11.47 3.12 -6.42
C ALA A 21 -12.99 2.94 -6.60
N PRO A 22 -13.70 2.28 -5.67
CA PRO A 22 -15.08 1.90 -5.88
C PRO A 22 -15.93 3.13 -6.21
N ASP A 23 -16.59 3.08 -7.36
CA ASP A 23 -17.58 4.07 -7.78
C ASP A 23 -18.77 4.04 -6.82
N ALA A 24 -19.31 5.23 -6.53
CA ALA A 24 -20.36 5.44 -5.55
C ALA A 24 -21.75 5.11 -6.13
N SER A 25 -22.05 3.83 -6.34
CA SER A 25 -23.41 3.35 -6.62
C SER A 25 -23.53 1.86 -6.27
N GLY A 26 -24.63 1.49 -5.60
CA GLY A 26 -24.90 0.23 -4.86
C GLY A 26 -24.57 -1.08 -5.58
N VAL A 27 -24.53 -2.26 -4.93
CA VAL A 27 -25.41 -2.85 -3.91
C VAL A 27 -24.62 -3.99 -3.26
N PHE A 28 -24.66 -4.17 -1.93
CA PHE A 28 -24.11 -5.36 -1.28
C PHE A 28 -25.24 -6.24 -0.74
N SER A 29 -25.45 -7.38 -1.40
CA SER A 29 -26.17 -8.51 -0.82
C SER A 29 -25.28 -9.16 0.24
N SER A 30 -25.91 -9.44 1.38
CA SER A 30 -25.40 -10.19 2.51
C SER A 30 -24.91 -11.58 2.10
N PHE A 31 -23.75 -12.00 2.62
CA PHE A 31 -23.57 -13.31 3.26
C PHE A 31 -22.42 -13.19 4.28
N LEU A 32 -22.76 -13.49 5.53
CA LEU A 32 -21.87 -13.55 6.70
C LEU A 32 -21.30 -14.98 6.83
N ASP A 33 -20.33 -15.12 7.76
CA ASP A 33 -19.66 -16.34 8.24
C ASP A 33 -18.44 -16.81 7.41
N VAL A 34 -17.23 -17.01 7.92
CA VAL A 34 -16.70 -17.21 9.28
C VAL A 34 -15.30 -16.57 9.35
N SER A 35 -15.14 -15.39 9.96
CA SER A 35 -13.81 -14.82 10.27
C SER A 35 -13.74 -14.22 11.68
N ARG A 36 -14.76 -14.51 12.51
CA ARG A 36 -14.97 -13.88 13.82
C ARG A 36 -14.23 -14.55 15.00
N ARG A 37 -13.34 -15.53 14.78
CA ARG A 37 -12.72 -16.28 15.91
C ARG A 37 -11.23 -16.05 16.18
N GLN A 38 -10.50 -15.26 15.40
CA GLN A 38 -9.08 -14.98 15.71
C GLN A 38 -8.72 -13.49 15.84
N ALA A 39 -9.53 -12.55 15.36
CA ALA A 39 -9.26 -11.11 15.46
C ALA A 39 -9.78 -10.45 16.77
N ARG A 40 -10.08 -11.25 17.81
CA ARG A 40 -10.71 -10.78 19.06
C ARG A 40 -9.86 -11.00 20.31
N ARG A 41 -8.53 -10.94 20.20
CA ARG A 41 -7.67 -10.56 21.33
C ARG A 41 -7.20 -9.14 21.06
N LEU A 42 -7.37 -8.27 22.06
CA LEU A 42 -7.09 -6.82 22.07
C LEU A 42 -8.24 -5.91 21.59
N ALA A 43 -9.39 -6.04 22.24
CA ALA A 43 -10.07 -4.82 22.69
C ALA A 43 -9.24 -4.26 23.86
N GLN A 44 -8.35 -3.32 23.56
CA GLN A 44 -7.73 -2.42 24.54
C GLN A 44 -7.85 -0.99 24.00
N PRO A 45 -7.98 0.02 24.88
CA PRO A 45 -8.30 1.39 24.50
C PRO A 45 -7.26 1.94 23.51
N ALA A 46 -7.74 2.87 22.68
CA ALA A 46 -6.99 3.50 21.61
C ALA A 46 -5.85 4.38 22.15
N GLU A 47 -4.76 3.78 22.62
CA GLU A 47 -3.48 4.44 22.92
C GLU A 47 -2.47 3.37 23.36
N LEU A 48 -1.77 2.77 22.38
CA LEU A 48 -0.45 2.11 22.44
C LEU A 48 -0.28 1.23 21.18
N ARG A 49 -0.07 1.87 20.01
CA ARG A 49 0.52 1.16 18.86
C ARG A 49 2.02 1.14 19.07
N ILE A 50 2.51 0.17 19.83
CA ILE A 50 3.95 -0.11 19.89
C ILE A 50 4.29 -0.83 18.59
N ASP A 51 4.70 -0.08 17.56
CA ASP A 51 5.37 -0.66 16.40
C ASP A 51 6.75 -1.15 16.86
N VAL A 52 6.81 -2.37 17.41
CA VAL A 52 8.06 -3.13 17.51
C VAL A 52 8.22 -3.83 16.17
N ASP A 53 9.33 -3.56 15.47
CA ASP A 53 9.72 -4.38 14.32
C ASP A 53 9.82 -5.84 14.81
N PRO A 54 8.94 -6.75 14.36
CA PRO A 54 8.97 -8.12 14.84
C PRO A 54 10.30 -8.74 14.41
N PRO A 55 10.94 -9.59 15.24
CA PRO A 55 12.19 -10.22 14.87
C PRO A 55 11.99 -11.03 13.58
N ASP A 56 13.04 -11.08 12.74
CA ASP A 56 12.99 -11.66 11.38
C ASP A 56 12.33 -13.06 11.32
N ALA A 57 12.59 -13.91 12.32
CA ALA A 57 11.98 -15.23 12.44
C ALA A 57 10.44 -15.20 12.49
N THR A 58 9.86 -14.15 13.07
CA THR A 58 8.40 -13.94 13.12
C THR A 58 7.85 -13.60 11.74
N ILE A 59 8.57 -12.76 10.97
CA ILE A 59 8.17 -12.39 9.60
C ILE A 59 8.16 -13.61 8.70
N GLU A 60 9.22 -14.44 8.77
CA GLU A 60 9.31 -15.65 7.95
C GLU A 60 8.22 -16.67 8.29
N GLN A 61 7.92 -16.88 9.59
CA GLN A 61 6.83 -17.75 10.03
C GLN A 61 5.46 -17.27 9.52
N GLU A 62 5.18 -15.97 9.63
CA GLU A 62 3.94 -15.39 9.12
C GLU A 62 3.80 -15.52 7.59
N LEU A 63 4.90 -15.27 6.86
CA LEU A 63 4.93 -15.42 5.41
C LEU A 63 4.76 -16.90 5.00
N SER A 64 5.35 -17.83 5.74
CA SER A 64 5.16 -19.27 5.53
C SER A 64 3.70 -19.69 5.72
N ALA A 65 3.06 -19.24 6.80
CA ALA A 65 1.64 -19.52 7.06
C ALA A 65 0.73 -18.94 5.95
N LEU A 66 1.02 -17.73 5.47
CA LEU A 66 0.28 -17.14 4.34
C LEU A 66 0.52 -17.90 3.03
N HIS A 67 1.74 -18.37 2.79
CA HIS A 67 2.05 -19.19 1.61
C HIS A 67 1.26 -20.50 1.62
N GLN A 68 1.21 -21.20 2.75
CA GLN A 68 0.41 -22.42 2.89
C GLN A 68 -1.07 -22.18 2.56
N ARG A 69 -1.64 -21.08 3.02
CA ARG A 69 -3.03 -20.70 2.74
C ARG A 69 -3.29 -20.40 1.27
N LEU A 70 -2.36 -19.76 0.56
CA LEU A 70 -2.45 -19.51 -0.88
C LEU A 70 -2.55 -20.81 -1.70
N HIS A 71 -2.01 -21.91 -1.17
CA HIS A 71 -1.95 -23.22 -1.84
C HIS A 71 -2.84 -24.28 -1.22
N SER A 72 -3.67 -23.92 -0.24
CA SER A 72 -4.59 -24.85 0.42
C SER A 72 -6.00 -24.74 -0.18
N PRO A 73 -6.49 -25.75 -0.93
CA PRO A 73 -7.84 -25.72 -1.49
C PRO A 73 -8.89 -25.47 -0.39
N GLY A 74 -9.82 -24.55 -0.66
CA GLY A 74 -10.85 -24.15 0.30
C GLY A 74 -10.48 -22.96 1.20
N ASP A 75 -9.21 -22.52 1.25
CA ASP A 75 -8.86 -21.24 1.88
C ASP A 75 -9.30 -20.07 0.99
N ALA A 76 -9.69 -18.95 1.60
CA ALA A 76 -10.08 -17.72 0.91
C ALA A 76 -8.95 -17.08 0.08
N LEU A 77 -7.68 -17.47 0.30
CA LEU A 77 -6.54 -17.04 -0.50
C LEU A 77 -6.25 -17.97 -1.69
N HIS A 78 -6.82 -19.17 -1.71
CA HIS A 78 -6.55 -20.13 -2.76
C HIS A 78 -7.16 -19.70 -4.10
N GLY A 79 -6.44 -19.96 -5.20
CA GLY A 79 -6.90 -19.65 -6.54
C GLY A 79 -6.85 -18.16 -6.92
N LEU A 80 -6.25 -17.30 -6.09
CA LEU A 80 -6.04 -15.90 -6.46
C LEU A 80 -5.20 -15.81 -7.75
N PRO A 81 -5.58 -14.93 -8.72
CA PRO A 81 -4.82 -14.73 -9.94
C PRO A 81 -3.37 -14.35 -9.65
N SER A 82 -2.45 -14.94 -10.41
CA SER A 82 -1.02 -14.71 -10.30
C SER A 82 -0.51 -14.03 -11.56
N THR A 83 0.27 -12.96 -11.40
CA THR A 83 0.84 -12.19 -12.51
C THR A 83 2.30 -11.87 -12.24
N PRO A 84 3.19 -11.81 -13.25
CA PRO A 84 4.60 -11.50 -13.01
C PRO A 84 4.80 -10.13 -12.35
N LEU A 85 5.71 -10.02 -11.39
CA LEU A 85 6.08 -8.74 -10.79
C LEU A 85 7.03 -7.98 -11.74
N PRO A 86 6.65 -6.77 -12.22
CA PRO A 86 7.48 -6.03 -13.16
C PRO A 86 8.86 -5.69 -12.59
N GLY A 87 9.91 -5.93 -13.39
CA GLY A 87 11.30 -5.67 -12.99
C GLY A 87 11.90 -6.70 -12.02
N HIS A 88 11.17 -7.75 -11.66
CA HIS A 88 11.63 -8.83 -10.77
C HIS A 88 11.34 -10.21 -11.38
N PRO A 89 12.20 -10.68 -12.30
CA PRO A 89 12.03 -11.99 -12.95
C PRO A 89 11.89 -13.11 -11.92
N GLY A 90 10.95 -14.03 -12.17
CA GLY A 90 10.70 -15.17 -11.28
C GLY A 90 9.82 -14.86 -10.06
N LEU A 91 9.50 -13.58 -9.79
CA LEU A 91 8.55 -13.22 -8.75
C LEU A 91 7.17 -12.93 -9.33
N PHE A 92 6.14 -13.33 -8.59
CA PHE A 92 4.75 -13.19 -8.99
C PHE A 92 3.95 -12.46 -7.93
N VAL A 93 2.93 -11.72 -8.37
CA VAL A 93 2.01 -10.96 -7.55
C VAL A 93 0.65 -11.62 -7.59
N ARG A 94 0.10 -11.82 -6.39
CA ARG A 94 -1.32 -12.12 -6.17
C ARG A 94 -1.93 -11.00 -5.36
N SER A 95 -3.18 -10.64 -5.62
CA SER A 95 -3.85 -9.57 -4.88
C SER A 95 -5.32 -9.84 -4.64
N ARG A 96 -5.85 -9.25 -3.56
CA ARG A 96 -7.28 -9.27 -3.25
C ARG A 96 -7.69 -8.02 -2.50
N VAL A 97 -8.97 -7.67 -2.57
CA VAL A 97 -9.57 -6.65 -1.72
C VAL A 97 -10.39 -7.34 -0.62
N ALA A 98 -10.15 -6.97 0.64
CA ALA A 98 -10.92 -7.43 1.79
C ALA A 98 -11.09 -6.27 2.77
N ASP A 99 -12.30 -6.08 3.31
CA ASP A 99 -12.63 -4.98 4.24
C ASP A 99 -12.28 -3.56 3.73
N GLY A 100 -12.21 -3.40 2.41
CA GLY A 100 -11.84 -2.16 1.72
C GLY A 100 -10.34 -1.86 1.65
N GLU A 101 -9.51 -2.82 2.09
CA GLU A 101 -8.05 -2.81 1.99
C GLU A 101 -7.59 -3.69 0.83
N LEU A 102 -6.51 -3.30 0.18
CA LEU A 102 -5.90 -4.08 -0.90
C LEU A 102 -4.69 -4.83 -0.34
N TYR A 103 -4.76 -6.15 -0.38
CA TYR A 103 -3.70 -7.06 0.03
C TYR A 103 -2.93 -7.51 -1.22
N VAL A 104 -1.61 -7.41 -1.15
CA VAL A 104 -0.68 -7.83 -2.21
C VAL A 104 0.29 -8.83 -1.62
N TYR A 105 0.41 -9.98 -2.27
CA TYR A 105 1.31 -11.08 -1.90
C TYR A 105 2.33 -11.27 -3.01
N ILE A 106 3.62 -11.31 -2.66
CA ILE A 106 4.69 -11.56 -3.61
C ILE A 106 5.21 -12.97 -3.38
N GLU A 107 5.04 -13.81 -4.38
CA GLU A 107 5.42 -15.22 -4.37
C GLU A 107 6.71 -15.43 -5.17
N ASP A 108 7.58 -16.29 -4.66
CA ASP A 108 8.71 -16.87 -5.38
C ASP A 108 8.39 -18.37 -5.59
N PRO A 109 7.86 -18.76 -6.77
CA PRO A 109 7.48 -20.15 -7.03
C PRO A 109 8.67 -21.09 -7.07
N LEU A 110 9.87 -20.62 -7.43
CA LEU A 110 11.09 -21.45 -7.48
C LEU A 110 11.50 -21.87 -6.07
N ARG A 111 11.35 -20.97 -5.11
CA ARG A 111 11.63 -21.23 -3.69
C ARG A 111 10.41 -21.70 -2.89
N GLN A 112 9.26 -21.82 -3.55
CA GLN A 112 7.99 -22.21 -2.96
C GLN A 112 7.68 -21.43 -1.67
N CYS A 113 7.83 -20.11 -1.72
CA CYS A 113 7.62 -19.25 -0.56
C CYS A 113 7.05 -17.87 -0.93
N LEU A 114 6.60 -17.14 0.09
CA LEU A 114 6.30 -15.71 -0.06
C LEU A 114 7.55 -14.88 0.21
N ALA A 115 7.92 -14.05 -0.77
CA ALA A 115 8.97 -13.04 -0.63
C ALA A 115 8.55 -11.88 0.29
N GLY A 116 7.24 -11.59 0.31
CA GLY A 116 6.67 -10.60 1.22
C GLY A 116 5.23 -10.23 0.89
N THR A 117 4.71 -9.28 1.64
CA THR A 117 3.36 -8.75 1.50
C THR A 117 3.35 -7.23 1.56
N THR A 118 2.32 -6.63 0.98
CA THR A 118 1.98 -5.22 1.18
C THR A 118 0.49 -5.10 1.34
N VAL A 119 0.06 -4.43 2.39
CA VAL A 119 -1.34 -4.06 2.57
C VAL A 119 -1.46 -2.56 2.38
N PHE A 120 -2.34 -2.15 1.48
CA PHE A 120 -2.75 -0.77 1.32
C PHE A 120 -3.92 -0.55 2.28
N ASN A 121 -3.59 -0.12 3.49
CA ASN A 121 -4.54 0.04 4.59
C ASN A 121 -5.47 1.22 4.35
N ARG A 122 -6.67 1.10 4.91
CA ARG A 122 -7.55 2.25 5.14
C ARG A 122 -6.98 3.11 6.26
N LEU A 123 -7.31 4.40 6.25
CA LEU A 123 -6.87 5.30 7.31
C LEU A 123 -8.07 5.63 8.19
N VAL A 124 -8.07 5.08 9.41
CA VAL A 124 -9.14 5.33 10.38
C VAL A 124 -9.23 6.80 10.78
N GLU A 125 -8.14 7.55 10.59
CA GLU A 125 -8.02 8.99 10.81
C GLU A 125 -8.73 9.82 9.75
N LEU A 126 -9.32 9.21 8.71
CA LEU A 126 -10.04 9.87 7.64
C LEU A 126 -11.56 9.65 7.73
N ASN A 127 -12.32 10.61 7.21
CA ASN A 127 -13.74 10.43 6.94
C ASN A 127 -13.95 9.50 5.72
N ARG A 128 -15.19 9.03 5.54
CA ARG A 128 -15.56 8.11 4.45
C ARG A 128 -15.29 8.66 3.05
N ARG A 129 -15.27 9.99 2.87
CA ARG A 129 -15.01 10.64 1.57
C ARG A 129 -13.53 10.54 1.22
N ALA A 130 -12.65 10.95 2.13
CA ALA A 130 -11.21 10.90 1.93
C ALA A 130 -10.66 9.47 1.91
N ASP A 131 -11.21 8.59 2.75
CA ASP A 131 -10.84 7.17 2.84
C ASP A 131 -11.09 6.38 1.53
N ARG A 132 -11.85 6.89 0.56
CA ARG A 132 -11.98 6.22 -0.76
C ARG A 132 -10.76 6.39 -1.65
N HIS A 133 -9.98 7.45 -1.43
CA HIS A 133 -8.95 7.90 -2.35
C HIS A 133 -7.53 7.76 -1.80
N LEU A 134 -7.40 7.64 -0.48
CA LEU A 134 -6.11 7.57 0.21
C LEU A 134 -5.91 6.17 0.81
N ARG A 135 -4.70 5.65 0.67
CA ARG A 135 -4.29 4.38 1.30
C ARG A 135 -2.93 4.53 1.97
N ALA A 136 -2.76 3.86 3.10
CA ALA A 136 -1.50 3.79 3.82
C ALA A 136 -0.83 2.44 3.55
N PRO A 137 0.23 2.37 2.74
CA PRO A 137 0.86 1.10 2.46
C PRO A 137 1.74 0.64 3.63
N HIS A 138 1.59 -0.64 3.98
CA HIS A 138 2.38 -1.33 5.00
C HIS A 138 2.97 -2.60 4.39
N SER A 139 4.29 -2.62 4.20
CA SER A 139 5.00 -3.72 3.55
C SER A 139 5.87 -4.49 4.52
N ARG A 140 5.92 -5.81 4.34
CA ARG A 140 6.79 -6.73 5.10
C ARG A 140 7.42 -7.72 4.14
N TYR A 141 8.74 -7.86 4.20
CA TYR A 141 9.50 -8.73 3.31
C TYR A 141 10.41 -9.65 4.12
N ALA A 142 10.49 -10.92 3.71
CA ALA A 142 11.44 -11.85 4.29
C ALA A 142 12.87 -11.30 4.11
N PRO A 143 13.78 -11.51 5.09
CA PRO A 143 15.14 -10.95 5.09
C PRO A 143 15.89 -11.12 3.77
N ALA A 144 15.79 -12.31 3.16
CA ALA A 144 16.42 -12.63 1.89
C ALA A 144 15.99 -11.70 0.74
N TYR A 145 14.79 -11.12 0.81
CA TYR A 145 14.18 -10.29 -0.24
C TYR A 145 14.18 -8.79 0.07
N GLN A 146 14.63 -8.40 1.27
CA GLN A 146 14.81 -7.00 1.62
C GLN A 146 15.88 -6.34 0.76
N ARG A 147 15.80 -5.01 0.61
CA ARG A 147 16.74 -4.19 -0.19
C ARG A 147 16.80 -4.56 -1.69
N ARG A 148 15.89 -5.39 -2.20
CA ARG A 148 15.77 -5.72 -3.64
C ARG A 148 14.81 -4.81 -4.40
N GLY A 149 14.17 -3.84 -3.75
CA GLY A 149 13.25 -2.91 -4.43
C GLY A 149 11.83 -3.42 -4.65
N LEU A 150 11.42 -4.50 -3.96
CA LEU A 150 10.06 -5.05 -4.03
C LEU A 150 8.99 -4.02 -3.61
N ALA A 151 9.23 -3.30 -2.50
CA ALA A 151 8.34 -2.22 -2.05
C ALA A 151 8.16 -1.15 -3.13
N THR A 152 9.25 -0.73 -3.76
CA THR A 152 9.23 0.24 -4.86
C THR A 152 8.36 -0.25 -6.02
N ALA A 153 8.51 -1.51 -6.42
CA ALA A 153 7.74 -2.09 -7.51
C ALA A 153 6.24 -2.11 -7.19
N VAL A 154 5.87 -2.56 -5.98
CA VAL A 154 4.47 -2.61 -5.54
C VAL A 154 3.85 -1.21 -5.40
N TYR A 155 4.60 -0.25 -4.84
CA TYR A 155 4.09 1.12 -4.66
C TYR A 155 3.92 1.81 -6.00
N ARG A 156 4.85 1.63 -6.94
CA ARG A 156 4.71 2.14 -8.31
C ARG A 156 3.53 1.53 -9.02
N TRP A 157 3.32 0.21 -8.93
CA TRP A 157 2.15 -0.44 -9.48
C TRP A 157 0.84 0.20 -8.98
N ALA A 158 0.73 0.47 -7.68
CA ALA A 158 -0.44 1.14 -7.11
C ALA A 158 -0.57 2.61 -7.58
N LEU A 159 0.52 3.38 -7.55
CA LEU A 159 0.54 4.78 -7.98
C LEU A 159 0.24 4.93 -9.47
N ASP A 160 0.81 4.07 -10.32
CA ASP A 160 0.56 4.05 -11.77
C ASP A 160 -0.88 3.61 -12.08
N GLY A 161 -1.47 2.78 -11.21
CA GLY A 161 -2.90 2.47 -11.21
C GLY A 161 -3.81 3.61 -10.74
N GLY A 162 -3.26 4.74 -10.30
CA GLY A 162 -4.03 5.91 -9.86
C GLY A 162 -4.38 5.94 -8.38
N GLN A 163 -3.85 5.04 -7.56
CA GLN A 163 -4.02 5.10 -6.10
C GLN A 163 -3.18 6.25 -5.52
N CYS A 164 -3.77 7.11 -4.69
CA CYS A 164 -3.00 8.07 -3.90
C CYS A 164 -2.57 7.41 -2.57
N LEU A 165 -1.32 7.66 -2.17
CA LEU A 165 -0.71 7.04 -1.00
C LEU A 165 -0.40 8.07 0.07
N VAL A 166 -0.62 7.68 1.32
CA VAL A 166 -0.25 8.45 2.52
C VAL A 166 0.68 7.62 3.39
N SER A 167 1.71 8.24 3.96
CA SER A 167 2.64 7.48 4.81
C SER A 167 1.99 6.98 6.10
N GLY A 168 2.69 6.12 6.84
CA GLY A 168 2.43 5.91 8.26
C GLY A 168 2.87 7.10 9.11
N ALA A 169 2.52 7.08 10.40
CA ALA A 169 2.88 8.12 11.38
C ALA A 169 4.38 8.16 11.67
N ARG A 170 4.99 6.98 11.71
CA ARG A 170 6.43 6.79 11.87
C ARG A 170 6.92 6.03 10.65
N GLN A 171 8.07 6.44 10.15
CA GLN A 171 8.74 5.77 9.03
C GLN A 171 10.10 5.30 9.52
N SER A 172 10.45 4.05 9.21
CA SER A 172 11.85 3.62 9.28
C SER A 172 12.69 4.42 8.27
N ALA A 173 14.02 4.45 8.46
CA ALA A 173 14.91 5.09 7.51
C ALA A 173 14.75 4.54 6.08
N GLY A 174 14.55 3.23 5.95
CA GLY A 174 14.28 2.57 4.66
C GLY A 174 12.96 3.01 4.03
N ALA A 175 11.89 3.10 4.82
CA ALA A 175 10.62 3.65 4.34
C ALA A 175 10.78 5.12 3.92
N HIS A 176 11.47 5.94 4.70
CA HIS A 176 11.70 7.34 4.35
C HIS A 176 12.44 7.48 3.01
N ALA A 177 13.51 6.72 2.80
CA ALA A 177 14.28 6.70 1.55
C ALA A 177 13.43 6.24 0.35
N LEU A 178 12.60 5.20 0.53
CA LEU A 178 11.64 4.76 -0.48
C LEU A 178 10.69 5.89 -0.90
N TRP A 179 10.07 6.56 0.08
CA TRP A 179 9.14 7.65 -0.19
C TRP A 179 9.84 8.86 -0.83
N GLN A 180 11.09 9.15 -0.47
CA GLN A 180 11.88 10.20 -1.15
C GLN A 180 12.11 9.85 -2.63
N ARG A 181 12.48 8.59 -2.92
CA ARG A 181 12.71 8.14 -4.29
C ARG A 181 11.44 8.21 -5.12
N LEU A 182 10.32 7.73 -4.61
CA LEU A 182 9.03 7.81 -5.29
C LEU A 182 8.60 9.27 -5.53
N GLY A 183 8.85 10.17 -4.58
CA GLY A 183 8.53 11.59 -4.71
C GLY A 183 9.26 12.34 -5.84
N ARG A 184 10.24 11.70 -6.50
CA ARG A 184 10.89 12.22 -7.72
C ARG A 184 10.03 11.96 -8.98
N ASP A 185 9.25 10.89 -8.97
CA ASP A 185 8.49 10.41 -10.14
C ASP A 185 6.99 10.73 -10.07
N TYR A 186 6.49 10.99 -8.86
CA TYR A 186 5.09 11.28 -8.57
C TYR A 186 4.94 12.61 -7.83
N PRO A 187 3.88 13.40 -8.13
CA PRO A 187 3.60 14.61 -7.36
C PRO A 187 3.47 14.28 -5.87
N GLN A 188 4.09 15.12 -5.03
CA GLN A 188 4.19 14.87 -3.60
C GLN A 188 3.92 16.12 -2.76
N GLY A 189 3.60 15.90 -1.50
CA GLY A 189 3.57 16.94 -0.47
C GLY A 189 3.31 16.36 0.91
N TYR A 190 2.89 17.23 1.82
CA TYR A 190 2.58 16.88 3.19
C TYR A 190 1.12 17.17 3.50
N VAL A 191 0.52 16.31 4.32
CA VAL A 191 -0.83 16.48 4.83
C VAL A 191 -0.84 16.29 6.34
N CYS A 192 -1.63 17.08 7.04
CA CYS A 192 -1.99 16.84 8.43
C CYS A 192 -3.29 16.04 8.46
N LEU A 193 -3.30 14.89 9.14
CA LEU A 193 -4.48 14.07 9.36
C LEU A 193 -5.03 14.34 10.76
N GLN A 194 -6.03 15.21 10.86
CA GLN A 194 -6.73 15.52 12.11
C GLN A 194 -8.23 15.66 11.85
N HIS A 195 -9.05 15.46 12.88
CA HIS A 195 -10.51 15.69 12.81
C HIS A 195 -11.19 15.03 11.60
N LYS A 196 -10.73 13.83 11.20
CA LYS A 196 -11.25 13.07 10.05
C LYS A 196 -11.11 13.75 8.68
N THR A 197 -10.36 14.84 8.57
CA THR A 197 -10.23 15.59 7.31
C THR A 197 -8.76 15.90 7.03
N PRO A 198 -8.22 15.57 5.84
CA PRO A 198 -6.86 15.93 5.51
C PRO A 198 -6.75 17.45 5.33
N ARG A 199 -5.67 18.04 5.84
CA ARG A 199 -5.26 19.42 5.54
C ARG A 199 -3.95 19.37 4.78
N TYR A 200 -3.88 19.99 3.61
CA TYR A 200 -2.64 20.10 2.85
C TYR A 200 -1.70 21.11 3.49
N LEU A 201 -0.45 20.72 3.72
CA LEU A 201 0.56 21.56 4.38
C LEU A 201 1.58 22.17 3.41
N GLY A 202 1.54 21.78 2.13
CA GLY A 202 2.51 22.21 1.13
C GLY A 202 3.43 21.08 0.66
N ARG A 203 4.33 21.42 -0.25
CA ARG A 203 5.32 20.49 -0.82
C ARG A 203 6.51 20.26 0.11
N GLN A 204 6.78 21.24 0.96
CA GLN A 204 7.85 21.26 1.95
C GLN A 204 7.25 21.81 3.25
N VAL A 205 7.73 21.30 4.38
CA VAL A 205 7.35 21.73 5.71
C VAL A 205 8.60 21.73 6.58
N ASP A 206 8.60 22.52 7.65
CA ASP A 206 9.73 22.54 8.59
C ASP A 206 9.90 21.19 9.30
N ALA A 207 11.12 20.91 9.77
CA ALA A 207 11.45 19.64 10.44
C ALA A 207 10.50 19.30 11.60
N ARG A 208 10.14 20.29 12.43
CA ARG A 208 9.19 20.11 13.53
C ARG A 208 7.80 19.67 13.07
N VAL A 209 7.33 20.22 11.94
CA VAL A 209 6.04 19.85 11.35
C VAL A 209 6.13 18.47 10.71
N GLN A 210 7.25 18.14 10.06
CA GLN A 210 7.49 16.84 9.47
C GLN A 210 7.51 15.71 10.51
N GLU A 211 8.06 15.97 11.70
CA GLU A 211 8.15 15.01 12.81
C GLU A 211 6.83 14.84 13.59
N ALA A 212 5.85 15.73 13.38
CA ALA A 212 4.58 15.66 14.09
C ALA A 212 3.80 14.38 13.74
N LEU A 213 3.26 13.71 14.76
CA LEU A 213 2.51 12.44 14.62
C LEU A 213 1.22 12.55 13.80
N ALA A 214 0.75 13.75 13.44
CA ALA A 214 -0.39 13.94 12.54
C ALA A 214 0.04 14.22 11.08
N THR A 215 1.30 14.61 10.88
CA THR A 215 1.84 14.90 9.55
C THR A 215 2.17 13.61 8.83
N ARG A 216 1.77 13.53 7.57
CA ARG A 216 2.05 12.42 6.67
C ARG A 216 2.57 12.94 5.36
N ARG A 217 3.40 12.13 4.71
CA ARG A 217 3.75 12.34 3.31
C ARG A 217 2.59 11.87 2.44
N LEU A 218 2.35 12.61 1.36
CA LEU A 218 1.35 12.32 0.33
C LEU A 218 2.07 12.10 -1.00
N LEU A 219 1.69 11.03 -1.70
CA LEU A 219 2.04 10.79 -3.10
C LEU A 219 0.76 10.66 -3.92
N LEU A 220 0.70 11.37 -5.05
CA LEU A 220 -0.43 11.32 -5.97
C LEU A 220 -0.21 10.24 -7.03
N GLY A 221 -1.20 9.36 -7.19
CA GLY A 221 -1.21 8.40 -8.29
C GLY A 221 -1.36 9.09 -9.64
N ARG A 222 -1.02 8.39 -10.73
CA ARG A 222 -1.17 8.88 -12.11
C ARG A 222 -2.63 9.30 -12.36
N GLY A 223 -2.80 10.43 -13.06
CA GLY A 223 -4.11 11.01 -13.34
C GLY A 223 -4.69 11.89 -12.21
N TRP A 224 -4.04 11.97 -11.05
CA TRP A 224 -4.42 12.90 -9.98
C TRP A 224 -3.60 14.19 -10.02
N THR A 225 -4.30 15.30 -9.80
CA THR A 225 -3.70 16.58 -9.40
C THR A 225 -4.05 16.87 -7.96
N LEU A 226 -3.30 17.76 -7.31
CA LEU A 226 -3.59 18.17 -5.94
C LEU A 226 -5.00 18.77 -5.82
N ALA A 227 -5.39 19.63 -6.77
CA ALA A 227 -6.71 20.24 -6.80
C ALA A 227 -7.83 19.20 -6.94
N ARG A 228 -7.66 18.21 -7.83
CA ARG A 228 -8.62 17.10 -8.00
C ARG A 228 -8.73 16.27 -6.73
N LEU A 229 -7.60 15.95 -6.09
CA LEU A 229 -7.61 15.21 -4.82
C LEU A 229 -8.29 16.02 -3.72
N ALA A 230 -8.01 17.32 -3.63
CA ALA A 230 -8.62 18.19 -2.63
C ALA A 230 -10.14 18.23 -2.78
N ALA A 231 -10.64 18.43 -4.00
CA ALA A 231 -12.06 18.37 -4.30
C ALA A 231 -12.65 17.00 -3.99
N ALA A 232 -11.99 15.89 -4.33
CA ALA A 232 -12.52 14.54 -4.08
C ALA A 232 -12.60 14.22 -2.58
N THR A 233 -11.60 14.64 -1.79
CA THR A 233 -11.45 14.28 -0.37
C THR A 233 -12.06 15.30 0.60
N GLY A 234 -12.38 16.51 0.13
CA GLY A 234 -12.71 17.64 1.01
C GLY A 234 -11.48 18.18 1.75
N MET A 235 -10.29 18.02 1.17
CA MET A 235 -9.04 18.48 1.79
C MET A 235 -9.03 19.99 1.94
N LEU A 236 -8.65 20.45 3.13
CA LEU A 236 -8.49 21.87 3.41
C LEU A 236 -7.11 22.34 2.91
N SER A 237 -7.03 23.54 2.36
CA SER A 237 -5.74 24.24 2.21
C SER A 237 -5.23 24.68 3.58
N ALA A 238 -3.90 24.78 3.73
CA ALA A 238 -3.29 25.40 4.90
C ALA A 238 -3.78 26.84 5.08
#